data_AF-A0AA34RRH7-F1
#
_entry.id   AF-A0AA34RRH7-F1
#
_cell.length_a   1.000
_cell.length_b   1.000
_cell.length_c   1.000
_cell.angle_alpha   90.00
_cell.angle_beta   90.00
_cell.angle_gamma   90.00
#
_symmetry.space_group_name_H-M   'P 1'
#
loop_
_entity.id
_entity.type
_entity.pdbx_description
1 polymer ?
#
loop_
_entity_poly.entity_id
_entity_poly.type
_entity_poly.pdbx_seq_one_letter_code
_entity_poly.pdbx_strand_id
1 'polypeptide(L)'
;MTTTNSTTDVGSAYLTSLQKQTSKTDSSTGAAGSALGKDAFLQLLVTQMQNQNPLDPQENGEFVAQLAQFSSLESMQSLNDAVTYIAAGLQSSQALQASSLVGRNVIVQTDKAVVDTSKDMKGSVNLTSSSTSTSVGIYDKDDKLVRTIELGTQKAGSIDFTWDGLNDDGEVAAAGTYTFKATASIDGKATAMTTNLPASVTSVTMGSNGSEMTLNLAGLGSVALSKIQSIGI
;
A
#
# COMPACT_ATOMS: atom_id res chain seq x y z
N MET A 1 53.49 56.30 -28.90
CA MET A 1 52.30 55.79 -29.62
C MET A 1 52.22 54.30 -29.30
N THR A 2 51.22 53.70 -28.66
CA THR A 2 49.84 54.07 -28.29
C THR A 2 49.38 53.12 -27.17
N THR A 3 48.57 53.60 -26.23
CA THR A 3 47.88 52.86 -25.16
C THR A 3 46.53 52.32 -25.62
N THR A 4 46.12 51.12 -25.17
CA THR A 4 44.72 50.68 -24.86
C THR A 4 44.80 49.32 -24.14
N ASN A 5 44.69 49.24 -22.81
CA ASN A 5 43.49 49.13 -21.97
C ASN A 5 42.62 47.88 -22.25
N SER A 6 42.98 46.75 -21.63
CA SER A 6 42.13 45.57 -21.47
C SER A 6 41.56 45.58 -20.05
N THR A 7 40.34 46.11 -19.89
CA THR A 7 39.54 45.94 -18.68
C THR A 7 39.05 44.51 -18.62
N THR A 8 39.74 43.69 -17.83
CA THR A 8 39.42 42.29 -17.57
C THR A 8 38.09 42.18 -16.83
N ASP A 9 37.16 41.49 -17.47
CA ASP A 9 35.85 41.06 -17.00
C ASP A 9 35.95 40.27 -15.69
N VAL A 10 35.72 40.96 -14.58
CA VAL A 10 35.65 40.40 -13.22
C VAL A 10 34.30 39.72 -12.90
N GLY A 11 33.27 39.93 -13.73
CA GLY A 11 31.93 39.37 -13.51
C GLY A 11 31.84 37.88 -13.86
N SER A 12 32.45 37.49 -14.98
CA SER A 12 32.42 36.10 -15.46
C SER A 12 33.24 35.13 -14.60
N ALA A 13 34.34 35.61 -14.01
CA ALA A 13 35.17 34.80 -13.11
C ALA A 13 34.45 34.45 -11.80
N TYR A 14 33.62 35.37 -11.27
CA TYR A 14 32.85 35.15 -10.05
C TYR A 14 31.69 34.16 -10.30
N LEU A 15 30.97 34.31 -11.42
CA LEU A 15 29.91 33.38 -11.83
C LEU A 15 30.44 31.96 -12.09
N THR A 16 31.63 31.85 -12.68
CA THR A 16 32.28 30.54 -12.91
C THR A 16 32.72 29.88 -11.60
N SER A 17 33.09 30.66 -10.58
CA SER A 17 33.46 30.14 -9.26
C SER A 17 32.25 29.60 -8.47
N LEU A 18 31.07 30.20 -8.64
CA LEU A 18 29.82 29.70 -8.05
C LEU A 18 29.35 28.40 -8.70
N GLN A 19 29.57 28.24 -10.01
CA GLN A 19 29.17 27.03 -10.74
C GLN A 19 30.04 25.80 -10.44
N LYS A 20 31.26 25.99 -9.91
CA LYS A 20 32.23 24.90 -9.70
C LYS A 20 32.22 24.28 -8.30
N GLN A 21 31.35 24.74 -7.40
CA GLN A 21 31.25 24.24 -6.02
C GLN A 21 30.12 23.22 -5.80
N THR A 22 29.46 22.72 -6.85
CA THR A 22 28.34 21.75 -6.76
C THR A 22 28.76 20.28 -6.94
N SER A 23 30.02 19.94 -6.73
CA SER A 23 30.48 18.54 -6.80
C SER A 23 31.35 18.14 -5.62
N LYS A 24 30.77 18.16 -4.42
CA LYS A 24 31.16 17.24 -3.34
C LYS A 24 30.05 17.07 -2.33
N THR A 25 29.64 15.82 -2.19
CA THR A 25 28.66 15.27 -1.26
C THR A 25 28.89 15.74 0.18
N ASP A 26 27.89 16.37 0.77
CA ASP A 26 27.58 16.21 2.20
C ASP A 26 26.07 16.31 2.40
N SER A 27 25.54 15.28 3.04
CA SER A 27 24.14 15.11 3.40
C SER A 27 23.79 16.00 4.60
N SER A 28 23.15 17.13 4.35
CA SER A 28 22.34 17.83 5.35
C SER A 28 21.24 18.68 4.68
N THR A 29 19.99 18.26 4.86
CA THR A 29 18.76 19.08 4.84
C THR A 29 18.61 20.07 3.67
N GLY A 30 17.96 19.58 2.60
CA GLY A 30 17.43 20.41 1.53
C GLY A 30 16.33 21.33 2.05
N ALA A 31 16.61 22.63 1.99
CA ALA A 31 15.67 23.77 2.05
C ALA A 31 16.44 25.11 1.97
N ALA A 32 17.73 25.13 2.32
CA ALA A 32 18.48 26.37 2.50
C ALA A 32 19.06 27.00 1.21
N GLY A 33 19.16 26.25 0.09
CA GLY A 33 19.80 26.72 -1.13
C GLY A 33 18.93 27.64 -2.02
N SER A 34 17.63 27.33 -2.14
CA SER A 34 16.72 28.07 -3.03
C SER A 34 16.11 29.31 -2.36
N ALA A 35 15.82 29.25 -1.06
CA ALA A 35 15.36 30.41 -0.29
C ALA A 35 16.40 31.54 -0.25
N LEU A 36 17.70 31.19 -0.14
CA LEU A 36 18.81 32.15 -0.20
C LEU A 36 18.87 32.92 -1.53
N GLY A 37 18.46 32.29 -2.64
CA GLY A 37 18.48 32.91 -3.97
C GLY A 37 17.42 33.99 -4.15
N LYS A 38 16.23 33.81 -3.54
CA LYS A 38 15.12 34.78 -3.58
C LYS A 38 15.39 36.01 -2.71
N ASP A 39 15.94 35.81 -1.52
CA ASP A 39 16.26 36.90 -0.59
C ASP A 39 17.43 37.75 -1.10
N ALA A 40 18.48 37.11 -1.63
CA ALA A 40 19.58 37.82 -2.30
C ALA A 40 19.09 38.58 -3.56
N PHE A 41 18.09 38.05 -4.27
CA PHE A 41 17.49 38.69 -5.44
C PHE A 41 16.65 39.92 -5.07
N LEU A 42 15.77 39.83 -4.07
CA LEU A 42 14.99 40.98 -3.60
C LEU A 42 15.90 42.11 -3.10
N GLN A 43 17.01 41.75 -2.46
CA GLN A 43 18.02 42.71 -2.01
C GLN A 43 18.73 43.41 -3.18
N LEU A 44 19.07 42.68 -4.25
CA LEU A 44 19.65 43.28 -5.47
C LEU A 44 18.64 44.14 -6.24
N LEU A 45 17.37 43.74 -6.31
CA LEU A 45 16.29 44.51 -6.95
C LEU A 45 16.04 45.84 -6.23
N VAL A 46 15.99 45.82 -4.89
CA VAL A 46 15.86 47.02 -4.06
C VAL A 46 17.08 47.94 -4.21
N THR A 47 18.28 47.35 -4.27
CA THR A 47 19.54 48.10 -4.44
C THR A 47 19.64 48.77 -5.83
N GLN A 48 19.12 48.13 -6.88
CA GLN A 48 19.04 48.72 -8.21
C GLN A 48 17.96 49.81 -8.29
N MET A 49 16.78 49.62 -7.68
CA MET A 49 15.74 50.65 -7.60
C MET A 49 16.20 51.92 -6.87
N GLN A 50 17.02 51.78 -5.81
CA GLN A 50 17.60 52.92 -5.10
C GLN A 50 18.65 53.69 -5.90
N ASN A 51 19.26 53.09 -6.93
CA ASN A 51 20.34 53.69 -7.72
C ASN A 51 19.95 53.97 -9.19
N GLN A 52 18.68 53.82 -9.58
CA GLN A 52 18.23 54.15 -10.93
C GLN A 52 18.08 55.67 -11.10
N ASN A 53 18.61 56.21 -12.19
CA ASN A 53 18.39 57.60 -12.59
C ASN A 53 16.97 57.74 -13.20
N PRO A 54 16.11 58.64 -12.71
CA PRO A 54 14.69 58.74 -13.08
C PRO A 54 14.37 59.05 -14.55
N LEU A 55 15.37 59.26 -15.42
CA LEU A 55 15.17 59.68 -16.81
C LEU A 55 15.28 58.57 -17.86
N ASP A 56 15.66 57.33 -17.51
CA ASP A 56 15.70 56.20 -18.46
C ASP A 56 15.37 54.85 -17.77
N PRO A 57 14.09 54.46 -17.68
CA PRO A 57 13.71 53.16 -17.14
C PRO A 57 13.88 52.10 -18.23
N GLN A 58 15.04 51.44 -18.31
CA GLN A 58 15.13 50.20 -19.10
C GLN A 58 14.49 49.04 -18.34
N GLU A 59 13.64 48.31 -19.06
CA GLU A 59 12.74 47.25 -18.60
C GLU A 59 13.50 46.02 -18.07
N ASN A 60 13.49 45.83 -16.75
CA ASN A 60 13.91 44.59 -16.09
C ASN A 60 12.87 43.43 -16.24
N GLY A 61 11.95 43.52 -17.19
CA GLY A 61 10.80 42.61 -17.35
C GLY A 61 11.18 41.16 -17.68
N GLU A 62 12.19 40.94 -18.53
CA GLU A 62 12.66 39.60 -18.94
C GLU A 62 13.19 38.78 -17.75
N PHE A 63 13.88 39.44 -16.80
CA PHE A 63 14.41 38.81 -15.59
C PHE A 63 13.32 38.56 -14.54
N VAL A 64 12.34 39.47 -14.42
CA VAL A 64 11.15 39.24 -13.59
C VAL A 64 10.34 38.06 -14.12
N ALA A 65 10.23 37.90 -15.43
CA ALA A 65 9.60 36.74 -16.07
C ALA A 65 10.36 35.43 -15.78
N GLN A 66 11.71 35.43 -15.86
CA GLN A 66 12.52 34.26 -15.49
C GLN A 66 12.42 33.93 -13.99
N LEU A 67 12.39 34.93 -13.10
CA LEU A 67 12.20 34.70 -11.67
C LEU A 67 10.79 34.18 -11.35
N ALA A 68 9.76 34.67 -12.04
CA ALA A 68 8.41 34.14 -11.93
C ALA A 68 8.36 32.68 -12.41
N GLN A 69 9.11 32.33 -13.46
CA GLN A 69 9.26 30.95 -13.93
C GLN A 69 9.97 30.06 -12.90
N PHE A 70 11.05 30.53 -12.27
CA PHE A 70 11.73 29.81 -11.19
C PHE A 70 10.86 29.66 -9.94
N SER A 71 10.15 30.71 -9.52
CA SER A 71 9.21 30.65 -8.40
C SER A 71 8.07 29.67 -8.66
N SER A 72 7.61 29.58 -9.91
CA SER A 72 6.60 28.61 -10.33
C SER A 72 7.16 27.18 -10.29
N LEU A 73 8.38 26.95 -10.76
CA LEU A 73 9.06 25.65 -10.65
C LEU A 73 9.31 25.23 -9.20
N GLU A 74 9.76 26.15 -8.35
CA GLU A 74 9.95 25.90 -6.92
C GLU A 74 8.62 25.60 -6.21
N SER A 75 7.56 26.32 -6.57
CA SER A 75 6.20 26.03 -6.08
C SER A 75 5.72 24.65 -6.54
N MET A 76 5.99 24.26 -7.79
CA MET A 76 5.70 22.91 -8.29
C MET A 76 6.51 21.83 -7.56
N GLN A 77 7.79 22.10 -7.27
CA GLN A 77 8.63 21.18 -6.53
C GLN A 77 8.15 21.03 -5.08
N SER A 78 7.83 22.15 -4.41
CA SER A 78 7.23 22.17 -3.08
C SER A 78 5.89 21.42 -3.04
N LEU A 79 5.10 21.51 -4.11
CA LEU A 79 3.85 20.77 -4.25
C LEU A 79 4.11 19.26 -4.39
N ASN A 80 5.09 18.85 -5.21
CA ASN A 80 5.48 17.44 -5.31
C ASN A 80 5.99 16.88 -3.98
N ASP A 81 6.77 17.67 -3.22
CA ASP A 81 7.25 17.29 -1.89
C ASP A 81 6.09 17.14 -0.90
N ALA A 82 5.14 18.08 -0.92
CA ALA A 82 3.93 18.02 -0.09
C ALA A 82 3.07 16.79 -0.44
N VAL A 83 2.90 16.48 -1.73
CA VAL A 83 2.17 15.27 -2.18
C VAL A 83 2.88 14.00 -1.71
N THR A 84 4.21 13.96 -1.81
CA THR A 84 5.02 12.82 -1.35
C THR A 84 4.88 12.64 0.16
N TYR A 85 4.90 13.73 0.92
CA TYR A 85 4.69 13.70 2.37
C TYR A 85 3.30 13.20 2.75
N ILE A 86 2.25 13.67 2.05
CA ILE A 86 0.87 13.19 2.25
C ILE A 86 0.77 11.70 1.94
N ALA A 87 1.34 11.24 0.82
CA ALA A 87 1.34 9.83 0.44
C ALA A 87 2.03 8.95 1.50
N ALA A 88 3.17 9.40 2.03
CA ALA A 88 3.87 8.71 3.12
C ALA A 88 3.03 8.66 4.41
N GLY A 89 2.35 9.76 4.76
CA GLY A 89 1.43 9.80 5.90
C GLY A 89 0.24 8.85 5.76
N LEU A 90 -0.37 8.79 4.57
CA LEU A 90 -1.45 7.85 4.26
C LEU A 90 -0.98 6.39 4.32
N GLN A 91 0.22 6.09 3.83
CA GLN A 91 0.81 4.76 3.93
C GLN A 91 1.07 4.35 5.39
N SER A 92 1.56 5.27 6.23
CA SER A 92 1.75 5.04 7.67
C SER A 92 0.43 4.75 8.39
N SER A 93 -0.62 5.51 8.07
CA SER A 93 -1.97 5.28 8.62
C SER A 93 -2.52 3.90 8.24
N GLN A 94 -2.35 3.49 6.97
CA GLN A 94 -2.71 2.14 6.52
C GLN A 94 -1.92 1.06 7.25
N ALA A 95 -0.61 1.27 7.50
CA ALA A 95 0.21 0.34 8.26
C ALA A 95 -0.27 0.16 9.71
N LEU A 96 -0.73 1.25 10.36
CA LEU A 96 -1.31 1.17 11.70
C LEU A 96 -2.63 0.39 11.72
N GLN A 97 -3.51 0.62 10.74
CA GLN A 97 -4.75 -0.15 10.60
C GLN A 97 -4.45 -1.63 10.34
N ALA A 98 -3.49 -1.92 9.47
CA ALA A 98 -3.00 -3.27 9.21
C ALA A 98 -2.40 -3.95 10.44
N SER A 99 -1.65 -3.23 11.25
CA SER A 99 -1.08 -3.78 12.50
C SER A 99 -2.17 -4.26 13.46
N SER A 100 -3.37 -3.65 13.43
CA SER A 100 -4.49 -4.09 14.25
C SER A 100 -5.14 -5.40 13.78
N LEU A 101 -4.83 -5.83 12.54
CA LEU A 101 -5.29 -7.10 11.98
C LEU A 101 -4.39 -8.27 12.39
N VAL A 102 -3.12 -8.02 12.72
CA VAL A 102 -2.18 -9.06 13.14
C VAL A 102 -2.71 -9.72 14.42
N GLY A 103 -2.80 -11.05 14.40
CA GLY A 103 -3.38 -11.85 15.48
C GLY A 103 -4.90 -11.98 15.44
N ARG A 104 -5.61 -11.25 14.58
CA ARG A 104 -7.05 -11.46 14.35
C ARG A 104 -7.29 -12.58 13.37
N ASN A 105 -8.50 -13.13 13.41
CA ASN A 105 -8.99 -14.07 12.41
C ASN A 105 -9.73 -13.29 11.31
N VAL A 106 -9.50 -13.66 10.06
CA VAL A 106 -10.21 -13.10 8.90
C VAL A 106 -10.87 -14.24 8.13
N ILE A 107 -12.00 -13.97 7.48
CA ILE A 107 -12.67 -14.94 6.62
C ILE A 107 -12.18 -14.76 5.19
N VAL A 108 -11.71 -15.85 4.60
CA VAL A 108 -11.20 -15.89 3.23
C VAL A 108 -11.83 -17.03 2.44
N GLN A 109 -12.05 -16.79 1.16
CA GLN A 109 -12.54 -17.82 0.25
C GLN A 109 -11.39 -18.78 -0.08
N THR A 110 -11.39 -19.95 0.54
CA THR A 110 -10.33 -20.95 0.42
C THR A 110 -10.88 -22.31 0.83
N ASP A 111 -10.27 -23.38 0.33
CA ASP A 111 -10.53 -24.75 0.75
C ASP A 111 -9.60 -25.21 1.88
N LYS A 112 -8.60 -24.43 2.30
CA LYS A 112 -7.63 -24.85 3.32
C LYS A 112 -7.69 -23.99 4.57
N ALA A 113 -7.57 -24.61 5.73
CA ALA A 113 -7.41 -23.89 6.99
C ALA A 113 -6.48 -24.65 7.94
N VAL A 114 -5.73 -23.90 8.74
CA VAL A 114 -5.02 -24.44 9.90
C VAL A 114 -6.03 -24.54 11.04
N VAL A 115 -6.22 -25.75 11.57
CA VAL A 115 -7.23 -26.03 12.58
C VAL A 115 -6.57 -26.48 13.87
N ASP A 116 -6.96 -25.83 14.96
CA ASP A 116 -6.78 -26.30 16.33
C ASP A 116 -7.98 -27.18 16.68
N THR A 117 -7.81 -28.50 16.56
CA THR A 117 -8.88 -29.49 16.74
C THR A 117 -9.36 -29.61 18.19
N SER A 118 -8.78 -28.87 19.13
CA SER A 118 -9.31 -28.72 20.48
C SER A 118 -10.48 -27.73 20.59
N LYS A 119 -10.78 -27.00 19.51
CA LYS A 119 -11.83 -25.99 19.44
C LYS A 119 -12.71 -26.19 18.20
N ASP A 120 -13.92 -25.70 18.31
CA ASP A 120 -14.83 -25.62 17.17
C ASP A 120 -14.28 -24.70 16.09
N MET A 121 -14.25 -25.22 14.87
CA MET A 121 -13.92 -24.51 13.66
C MET A 121 -15.20 -24.17 12.90
N LYS A 122 -15.45 -22.88 12.66
CA LYS A 122 -16.62 -22.40 11.92
C LYS A 122 -16.21 -21.99 10.52
N GLY A 123 -17.04 -22.30 9.54
CA GLY A 123 -16.88 -21.85 8.16
C GLY A 123 -18.23 -21.68 7.49
N SER A 124 -18.23 -21.20 6.24
CA SER A 124 -19.46 -21.12 5.46
C SER A 124 -19.27 -21.55 4.02
N VAL A 125 -20.38 -21.90 3.37
CA VAL A 125 -20.45 -22.21 1.93
C VAL A 125 -21.45 -21.25 1.32
N ASN A 126 -21.08 -20.61 0.21
CA ASN A 126 -21.99 -19.76 -0.54
C ASN A 126 -22.67 -20.56 -1.66
N LEU A 127 -23.99 -20.70 -1.59
CA LEU A 127 -24.80 -21.32 -2.63
C LEU A 127 -25.48 -20.24 -3.48
N THR A 128 -25.35 -20.34 -4.81
CA THR A 128 -25.99 -19.42 -5.76
C THR A 128 -27.46 -19.75 -6.04
N SER A 129 -27.87 -20.99 -5.80
CA SER A 129 -29.24 -21.49 -5.94
C SER A 129 -29.54 -22.51 -4.83
N SER A 130 -30.82 -22.89 -4.68
CA SER A 130 -31.19 -23.94 -3.71
C SER A 130 -30.57 -25.29 -4.09
N SER A 131 -30.18 -26.06 -3.08
CA SER A 131 -29.65 -27.41 -3.23
C SER A 131 -30.49 -28.43 -2.48
N THR A 132 -30.66 -29.62 -3.08
CA THR A 132 -31.33 -30.77 -2.44
C THR A 132 -30.45 -31.56 -1.48
N SER A 133 -29.13 -31.37 -1.53
CA SER A 133 -28.16 -32.00 -0.64
C SER A 133 -26.86 -31.22 -0.69
N THR A 134 -26.43 -30.71 0.46
CA THR A 134 -25.17 -29.99 0.63
C THR A 134 -24.35 -30.68 1.71
N SER A 135 -23.06 -30.90 1.46
CA SER A 135 -22.14 -31.46 2.44
C SER A 135 -20.76 -30.83 2.34
N VAL A 136 -20.00 -30.92 3.42
CA VAL A 136 -18.59 -30.47 3.49
C VAL A 136 -17.75 -31.65 3.93
N GLY A 137 -16.91 -32.15 3.03
CA GLY A 137 -15.90 -33.15 3.34
C GLY A 137 -14.64 -32.49 3.89
N ILE A 138 -14.11 -33.01 4.99
CA ILE A 138 -12.90 -32.52 5.65
C ILE A 138 -11.80 -33.56 5.45
N TYR A 139 -10.70 -33.14 4.87
CA TYR A 139 -9.58 -34.00 4.48
C TYR A 139 -8.29 -33.55 5.17
N ASP A 140 -7.48 -34.49 5.61
CA ASP A 140 -6.18 -34.21 6.21
C ASP A 140 -5.13 -33.81 5.14
N LYS A 141 -3.88 -33.60 5.58
CA LYS A 141 -2.74 -33.26 4.71
C LYS A 141 -2.40 -34.33 3.67
N ASP A 142 -2.83 -35.58 3.88
CA ASP A 142 -2.59 -36.71 2.99
C ASP A 142 -3.83 -36.99 2.09
N ASP A 143 -4.77 -36.03 2.02
CA ASP A 143 -6.06 -36.12 1.30
C ASP A 143 -6.96 -37.26 1.79
N LYS A 144 -6.77 -37.75 3.03
CA LYS A 144 -7.68 -38.73 3.64
C LYS A 144 -8.88 -38.05 4.24
N LEU A 145 -10.07 -38.59 3.98
CA LEU A 145 -11.30 -38.11 4.57
C LEU A 145 -11.27 -38.36 6.09
N VAL A 146 -11.49 -37.29 6.85
CA VAL A 146 -11.53 -37.31 8.32
C VAL A 146 -12.95 -37.27 8.83
N ARG A 147 -13.79 -36.41 8.23
CA ARG A 147 -15.21 -36.28 8.57
C ARG A 147 -15.99 -35.69 7.41
N THR A 148 -17.26 -36.05 7.29
CA THR A 148 -18.22 -35.36 6.43
C THR A 148 -19.29 -34.66 7.26
N ILE A 149 -19.49 -33.37 7.03
CA ILE A 149 -20.58 -32.60 7.62
C ILE A 149 -21.73 -32.55 6.61
N GLU A 150 -22.84 -33.20 6.95
CA GLU A 150 -24.07 -33.17 6.16
C GLU A 150 -24.92 -31.95 6.54
N LEU A 151 -25.09 -31.03 5.59
CA LEU A 151 -25.92 -29.83 5.75
C LEU A 151 -27.34 -30.02 5.15
N GLY A 152 -27.56 -31.09 4.39
CA GLY A 152 -28.86 -31.44 3.83
C GLY A 152 -29.37 -30.45 2.77
N THR A 153 -30.69 -30.31 2.66
CA THR A 153 -31.33 -29.37 1.73
C THR A 153 -31.11 -27.93 2.21
N GLN A 154 -30.62 -27.08 1.32
CA GLN A 154 -30.30 -25.68 1.62
C GLN A 154 -30.90 -24.74 0.58
N LYS A 155 -31.25 -23.52 1.00
CA LYS A 155 -31.63 -22.44 0.07
C LYS A 155 -30.38 -21.76 -0.47
N ALA A 156 -30.54 -20.92 -1.49
CA ALA A 156 -29.48 -20.01 -1.92
C ALA A 156 -29.08 -19.07 -0.77
N GLY A 157 -27.79 -18.76 -0.67
CA GLY A 157 -27.23 -17.91 0.38
C GLY A 157 -25.97 -18.48 1.03
N SER A 158 -25.50 -17.81 2.08
CA SER A 158 -24.39 -18.28 2.92
C SER A 158 -24.92 -19.27 3.95
N ILE A 159 -24.38 -20.48 3.93
CA ILE A 159 -24.74 -21.56 4.85
C ILE A 159 -23.55 -21.83 5.75
N ASP A 160 -23.73 -21.63 7.05
CA ASP A 160 -22.69 -21.86 8.04
C ASP A 160 -22.59 -23.35 8.40
N PHE A 161 -21.37 -23.80 8.68
CA PHE A 161 -21.08 -25.11 9.22
C PHE A 161 -20.09 -24.99 10.37
N THR A 162 -20.08 -26.00 11.24
CA THR A 162 -19.13 -26.10 12.37
C THR A 162 -18.54 -27.50 12.39
N TRP A 163 -17.23 -27.57 12.52
CA TRP A 163 -16.50 -28.80 12.81
C TRP A 163 -15.96 -28.73 14.23
N ASP A 164 -16.23 -29.76 15.01
CA ASP A 164 -15.82 -29.96 16.41
C ASP A 164 -14.39 -30.52 16.55
N GLY A 165 -13.66 -30.74 15.45
CA GLY A 165 -12.32 -31.33 15.47
C GLY A 165 -12.29 -32.86 15.59
N LEU A 166 -13.44 -33.53 15.57
CA LEU A 166 -13.52 -34.99 15.66
C LEU A 166 -13.58 -35.66 14.28
N ASN A 167 -13.09 -36.90 14.20
CA ASN A 167 -13.27 -37.77 13.04
C ASN A 167 -14.64 -38.50 13.08
N ASP A 168 -14.91 -39.34 12.09
CA ASP A 168 -16.15 -40.14 12.02
C ASP A 168 -16.27 -41.18 13.16
N ASP A 169 -15.16 -41.61 13.75
CA ASP A 169 -15.13 -42.51 14.92
C ASP A 169 -15.35 -41.77 16.26
N GLY A 170 -15.44 -40.43 16.23
CA GLY A 170 -15.62 -39.59 17.42
C GLY A 170 -14.32 -39.28 18.17
N GLU A 171 -13.16 -39.61 17.60
CA GLU A 171 -11.85 -39.32 18.17
C GLU A 171 -11.37 -37.93 17.73
N VAL A 172 -10.59 -37.26 18.60
CA VAL A 172 -10.00 -35.95 18.30
C VAL A 172 -8.95 -36.12 17.20
N ALA A 173 -9.15 -35.43 16.08
CA ALA A 173 -8.18 -35.40 15.00
C ALA A 173 -6.94 -34.56 15.40
N ALA A 174 -5.79 -34.78 14.75
CA ALA A 174 -4.58 -34.03 15.08
C ALA A 174 -4.66 -32.56 14.62
N ALA A 175 -4.17 -31.61 15.41
CA ALA A 175 -4.09 -30.22 14.96
C ALA A 175 -3.19 -30.10 13.71
N GLY A 176 -3.59 -29.28 12.73
CA GLY A 176 -2.86 -29.16 11.48
C GLY A 176 -3.65 -28.49 10.36
N THR A 177 -3.13 -28.57 9.14
CA THR A 177 -3.80 -28.05 7.95
C THR A 177 -4.78 -29.08 7.40
N TYR A 178 -6.02 -28.66 7.21
CA TYR A 178 -7.11 -29.45 6.64
C TYR A 178 -7.62 -28.83 5.34
N THR A 179 -8.16 -29.66 4.46
CA THR A 179 -8.84 -29.25 3.23
C THR A 179 -10.34 -29.51 3.35
N PHE A 180 -11.17 -28.49 3.11
CA PHE A 180 -12.61 -28.51 3.17
C PHE A 180 -13.16 -28.46 1.73
N LYS A 181 -13.83 -29.53 1.31
CA LYS A 181 -14.43 -29.63 -0.02
C LYS A 181 -15.95 -29.63 0.14
N ALA A 182 -16.57 -28.51 -0.16
CA ALA A 182 -18.03 -28.39 -0.14
C ALA A 182 -18.63 -28.86 -1.47
N THR A 183 -19.70 -29.65 -1.41
CA THR A 183 -20.44 -30.12 -2.58
C THR A 183 -21.93 -29.87 -2.37
N ALA A 184 -22.60 -29.37 -3.40
CA ALA A 184 -24.05 -29.15 -3.40
C ALA A 184 -24.70 -29.80 -4.63
N SER A 185 -25.84 -30.44 -4.47
CA SER A 185 -26.68 -30.95 -5.57
C SER A 185 -27.58 -29.83 -6.07
N ILE A 186 -27.26 -29.24 -7.22
CA ILE A 186 -28.02 -28.16 -7.89
C ILE A 186 -28.56 -28.73 -9.20
N ASP A 187 -29.86 -28.63 -9.44
CA ASP A 187 -30.55 -29.22 -10.60
C ASP A 187 -30.24 -30.72 -10.79
N GLY A 188 -30.09 -31.45 -9.69
CA GLY A 188 -29.75 -32.88 -9.68
C GLY A 188 -28.29 -33.20 -10.02
N LYS A 189 -27.41 -32.19 -10.12
CA LYS A 189 -25.98 -32.36 -10.38
C LYS A 189 -25.15 -31.96 -9.17
N ALA A 190 -24.21 -32.83 -8.80
CA ALA A 190 -23.19 -32.50 -7.80
C ALA A 190 -22.28 -31.40 -8.35
N THR A 191 -22.24 -30.27 -7.65
CA THR A 191 -21.46 -29.09 -8.00
C THR A 191 -20.52 -28.77 -6.84
N ALA A 192 -19.24 -28.63 -7.13
CA ALA A 192 -18.25 -28.19 -6.13
C ALA A 192 -18.48 -26.72 -5.78
N MET A 193 -18.56 -26.44 -4.48
CA MET A 193 -18.75 -25.10 -3.94
C MET A 193 -17.45 -24.59 -3.32
N THR A 194 -17.29 -23.27 -3.28
CA THR A 194 -16.19 -22.65 -2.53
C THR A 194 -16.59 -22.40 -1.09
N THR A 195 -15.68 -22.73 -0.18
CA THR A 195 -15.81 -22.45 1.25
C THR A 195 -15.22 -21.10 1.61
N ASN A 196 -15.75 -20.49 2.67
CA ASN A 196 -15.15 -19.34 3.35
C ASN A 196 -14.70 -19.80 4.73
N LEU A 197 -13.40 -19.75 4.99
CA LEU A 197 -12.79 -20.30 6.19
C LEU A 197 -12.04 -19.20 6.94
N PRO A 198 -12.02 -19.24 8.29
CA PRO A 198 -11.19 -18.36 9.07
C PRO A 198 -9.72 -18.72 8.91
N ALA A 199 -8.89 -17.67 8.83
CA ALA A 199 -7.45 -17.77 8.88
C ALA A 199 -6.91 -16.68 9.81
N SER A 200 -5.95 -17.04 10.67
CA SER A 200 -5.29 -16.07 11.54
C SER A 200 -4.24 -15.29 10.77
N VAL A 201 -4.24 -13.96 10.93
CA VAL A 201 -3.26 -13.06 10.32
C VAL A 201 -1.96 -13.11 11.12
N THR A 202 -0.88 -13.59 10.52
CA THR A 202 0.43 -13.68 11.17
C THR A 202 1.24 -12.39 11.03
N SER A 203 1.10 -11.70 9.90
CA SER A 203 1.75 -10.41 9.64
C SER A 203 1.07 -9.71 8.47
N VAL A 204 1.37 -8.44 8.27
CA VAL A 204 0.90 -7.68 7.10
C VAL A 204 2.10 -7.22 6.28
N THR A 205 2.01 -7.38 4.97
CA THR A 205 2.99 -6.85 4.03
C THR A 205 2.40 -5.61 3.38
N MET A 206 3.06 -4.47 3.60
CA MET A 206 2.70 -3.22 2.95
C MET A 206 3.04 -3.32 1.47
N GLY A 207 2.08 -2.98 0.62
CA GLY A 207 2.35 -2.80 -0.80
C GLY A 207 3.23 -1.57 -1.03
N SER A 208 4.21 -1.69 -1.92
CA SER A 208 5.02 -0.55 -2.40
C SER A 208 4.63 -0.18 -3.82
N ASN A 209 4.77 1.10 -4.19
CA ASN A 209 4.62 1.59 -5.56
C ASN A 209 3.29 1.22 -6.23
N GLY A 210 2.18 1.33 -5.48
CA GLY A 210 0.84 1.01 -5.98
C GLY A 210 0.46 -0.47 -5.93
N SER A 211 1.33 -1.33 -5.41
CA SER A 211 0.95 -2.72 -5.08
C SER A 211 -0.06 -2.71 -3.94
N GLU A 212 -1.01 -3.66 -3.99
CA GLU A 212 -1.97 -3.82 -2.90
C GLU A 212 -1.29 -4.35 -1.63
N MET A 213 -1.82 -3.96 -0.47
CA MET A 213 -1.46 -4.56 0.79
C MET A 213 -1.91 -6.03 0.85
N THR A 214 -1.08 -6.89 1.43
CA THR A 214 -1.40 -8.30 1.61
C THR A 214 -1.30 -8.72 3.06
N LEU A 215 -2.20 -9.60 3.49
CA LEU A 215 -2.16 -10.26 4.79
C LEU A 215 -1.45 -11.60 4.63
N ASN A 216 -0.48 -11.86 5.50
CA ASN A 216 0.12 -13.18 5.61
C ASN A 216 -0.75 -14.00 6.57
N LEU A 217 -1.37 -15.06 6.06
CA LEU A 217 -2.32 -15.89 6.76
C LEU A 217 -1.72 -17.25 7.08
N ALA A 218 -2.00 -17.74 8.29
CA ALA A 218 -1.54 -19.05 8.74
C ALA A 218 -1.99 -20.16 7.78
N GLY A 219 -1.02 -20.90 7.21
CA GLY A 219 -1.25 -22.02 6.28
C GLY A 219 -1.67 -21.65 4.86
N LEU A 220 -1.92 -20.37 4.56
CA LEU A 220 -2.34 -19.89 3.23
C LEU A 220 -1.33 -18.96 2.57
N GLY A 221 -0.37 -18.42 3.33
CA GLY A 221 0.62 -17.48 2.82
C GLY A 221 0.05 -16.08 2.62
N SER A 222 0.58 -15.36 1.64
CA SER A 222 0.23 -13.95 1.38
C SER A 222 -1.04 -13.83 0.53
N VAL A 223 -2.07 -13.18 1.08
CA VAL A 223 -3.38 -12.96 0.44
C VAL A 223 -3.68 -11.48 0.37
N ALA A 224 -4.12 -10.98 -0.79
CA ALA A 224 -4.48 -9.58 -0.97
C ALA A 224 -5.66 -9.17 -0.07
N LEU A 225 -5.62 -7.94 0.48
CA LEU A 225 -6.68 -7.45 1.37
C LEU A 225 -8.07 -7.50 0.69
N SER A 226 -8.14 -7.22 -0.62
CA SER A 226 -9.36 -7.29 -1.44
C SER A 226 -10.01 -8.67 -1.51
N LYS A 227 -9.28 -9.74 -1.16
CA LYS A 227 -9.80 -11.11 -1.10
C LYS A 227 -10.33 -11.50 0.27
N ILE A 228 -10.16 -10.63 1.27
CA ILE A 228 -10.72 -10.81 2.60
C ILE A 228 -12.20 -10.46 2.57
N GLN A 229 -13.06 -11.40 2.97
CA GLN A 229 -14.51 -11.17 2.98
C GLN A 229 -14.97 -10.41 4.23
N SER A 230 -14.38 -10.75 5.37
CA SER A 230 -14.67 -10.08 6.63
C SER A 230 -13.53 -10.27 7.62
N ILE A 231 -13.47 -9.37 8.60
CA ILE A 231 -12.57 -9.47 9.75
C ILE A 231 -13.40 -10.06 10.89
N GLY A 232 -12.98 -11.21 11.41
CA GLY A 232 -13.57 -11.82 12.59
C GLY A 232 -13.28 -10.99 13.84
N ILE A 233 -14.26 -10.92 14.73
CA ILE A 233 -14.15 -10.27 16.05
C ILE A 233 -13.37 -11.12 17.03
#